data_AF-A0A1X1QKL3-F1
#
_entry.id   AF-A0A1X1QKL3-F1
#
_cell.length_a   1.000
_cell.length_b   1.000
_cell.length_c   1.000
_cell.angle_alpha   90.00
_cell.angle_beta   90.00
_cell.angle_gamma   90.00
#
_symmetry.space_group_name_H-M   'P 1'
#
loop_
_entity.id
_entity.type
_entity.pdbx_description
1 polymer ?
#
loop_
_entity_poly.entity_id
_entity_poly.type
_entity_poly.pdbx_seq_one_letter_code
_entity_poly.pdbx_strand_id
1 'polypeptide(L)'
;MRKIVALLFILIPASQSVLAADWQVMQTVSIASPKFDMKQENTTSSRQAVNGSVLSRQVVDVIGQGDSLSSVTQKATFAATSVTLTQSGSTNSTVQTVNLASAPSIIQLEQTVEDFSSAKLTQNVTGSGNVQALNYAEAGGIISDATQAVTGVSVSLMKSATTPAGNIQAVNYMKADRYSGVITQTLDLSGRLSVENGSSNRSDMRINSINGDTTNADNIIQTVKIRGLEVDGNEFPTIILNHVGQ
;
A
#
# COMPACT_ATOMS: atom_id res chain seq x y z
N MET A 1 9.81 -32.20 70.00
CA MET A 1 9.60 -32.25 68.54
C MET A 1 9.71 -30.83 67.99
N ARG A 2 10.77 -30.51 67.24
CA ARG A 2 10.93 -29.19 66.60
C ARG A 2 10.25 -29.24 65.24
N LYS A 3 9.25 -28.38 65.00
CA LYS A 3 8.63 -28.19 63.69
C LYS A 3 9.55 -27.32 62.84
N ILE A 4 10.08 -27.86 61.75
CA ILE A 4 10.75 -27.09 60.70
C ILE A 4 9.64 -26.49 59.83
N VAL A 5 9.56 -25.17 59.79
CA VAL A 5 8.74 -24.44 58.82
C VAL A 5 9.64 -24.19 57.61
N ALA A 6 9.39 -24.90 56.52
CA ALA A 6 10.04 -24.62 55.23
C ALA A 6 9.28 -23.46 54.55
N LEU A 7 9.93 -22.31 54.43
CA LEU A 7 9.43 -21.17 53.68
C LEU A 7 9.79 -21.39 52.20
N LEU A 8 8.81 -21.69 51.36
CA LEU A 8 8.99 -21.79 49.91
C LEU A 8 8.94 -20.37 49.31
N PHE A 9 10.10 -19.82 48.95
CA PHE A 9 10.17 -18.64 48.09
C PHE A 9 9.90 -19.08 46.65
N ILE A 10 8.68 -18.83 46.17
CA ILE A 10 8.42 -18.83 44.73
C ILE A 10 8.88 -17.47 44.21
N LEU A 11 10.09 -17.39 43.64
CA LEU A 11 10.40 -16.30 42.72
C LEU A 11 9.48 -16.47 41.51
N ILE A 12 8.43 -15.66 41.46
CA ILE A 12 7.70 -15.42 40.21
C ILE A 12 8.64 -14.51 39.41
N PRO A 13 9.29 -14.97 38.32
CA PRO A 13 9.95 -14.04 37.42
C PRO A 13 8.87 -13.07 36.99
N ALA A 14 9.12 -11.76 37.16
CA ALA A 14 8.24 -10.74 36.61
C ALA A 14 8.01 -11.11 35.16
N SER A 15 6.76 -11.49 34.83
CA SER A 15 6.35 -11.70 33.46
C SER A 15 6.58 -10.37 32.78
N GLN A 16 7.68 -10.25 32.04
CA GLN A 16 7.81 -9.15 31.10
C GLN A 16 6.60 -9.29 30.19
N SER A 17 5.68 -8.34 30.28
CA SER A 17 4.70 -8.13 29.24
C SER A 17 5.51 -8.00 27.96
N VAL A 18 5.46 -9.02 27.10
CA VAL A 18 5.93 -8.88 25.72
C VAL A 18 4.99 -7.84 25.15
N LEU A 19 5.46 -6.59 25.10
CA LEU A 19 4.73 -5.50 24.47
C LEU A 19 4.36 -5.97 23.07
N ALA A 20 3.15 -5.68 22.62
CA ALA A 20 2.69 -6.01 21.27
C ALA A 20 3.44 -5.23 20.16
N ALA A 21 4.64 -4.72 20.45
CA ALA A 21 5.32 -3.67 19.73
C ALA A 21 5.92 -4.09 18.38
N ASP A 22 6.03 -5.40 18.10
CA ASP A 22 6.82 -5.88 16.96
C ASP A 22 6.11 -6.99 16.19
N TRP A 23 5.03 -6.66 15.48
CA TRP A 23 4.38 -7.63 14.60
C TRP A 23 5.23 -7.84 13.35
N GLN A 24 5.76 -9.05 13.22
CA GLN A 24 6.34 -9.55 11.99
C GLN A 24 5.26 -10.23 11.16
N VAL A 25 5.01 -9.73 9.95
CA VAL A 25 3.97 -10.26 9.07
C VAL A 25 4.59 -10.69 7.76
N MET A 26 4.52 -11.99 7.46
CA MET A 26 4.90 -12.54 6.17
C MET A 26 3.66 -13.18 5.53
N GLN A 27 3.23 -12.64 4.41
CA GLN A 27 2.04 -13.08 3.69
C GLN A 27 2.35 -13.25 2.20
N THR A 28 2.04 -14.44 1.68
CA THR A 28 2.16 -14.75 0.25
C THR A 28 0.81 -15.21 -0.29
N VAL A 29 0.36 -14.61 -1.39
CA VAL A 29 -0.85 -14.97 -2.12
C VAL A 29 -0.47 -15.37 -3.54
N SER A 30 -0.99 -16.52 -4.00
CA SER A 30 -0.83 -16.98 -5.37
C SER A 30 -2.21 -17.17 -6.01
N ILE A 31 -2.40 -16.54 -7.18
CA ILE A 31 -3.66 -16.57 -7.93
C ILE A 31 -3.35 -17.14 -9.31
N ALA A 32 -3.94 -18.30 -9.62
CA ALA A 32 -3.75 -19.01 -10.88
C ALA A 32 -5.03 -19.02 -11.76
N SER A 33 -5.94 -18.07 -11.53
CA SER A 33 -7.17 -17.92 -12.32
C SER A 33 -6.87 -17.11 -13.58
N PRO A 34 -7.36 -17.44 -14.79
CA PRO A 34 -7.10 -16.63 -15.99
C PRO A 34 -7.45 -15.14 -15.84
N LYS A 35 -8.42 -14.84 -14.96
CA LYS A 35 -8.86 -13.50 -14.62
C LYS A 35 -9.03 -13.35 -13.12
N PHE A 36 -8.60 -12.22 -12.58
CA PHE A 36 -8.89 -11.77 -11.23
C PHE A 36 -9.59 -10.41 -11.30
N ASP A 37 -10.75 -10.29 -10.65
CA ASP A 37 -11.53 -9.06 -10.59
C ASP A 37 -11.81 -8.68 -9.14
N MET A 38 -11.53 -7.44 -8.77
CA MET A 38 -11.90 -6.87 -7.49
C MET A 38 -12.68 -5.57 -7.71
N LYS A 39 -13.90 -5.51 -7.17
CA LYS A 39 -14.81 -4.38 -7.30
C LYS A 39 -15.14 -3.79 -5.92
N GLN A 40 -15.10 -2.46 -5.83
CA GLN A 40 -15.56 -1.68 -4.69
C GLN A 40 -16.53 -0.60 -5.18
N GLU A 41 -17.74 -0.58 -4.63
CA GLU A 41 -18.81 0.29 -5.11
C GLU A 41 -19.70 0.79 -3.96
N ASN A 42 -20.01 2.09 -3.96
CA ASN A 42 -20.90 2.76 -2.99
C ASN A 42 -20.52 2.51 -1.52
N THR A 43 -19.22 2.52 -1.21
CA THR A 43 -18.71 2.30 0.15
C THR A 43 -18.08 3.56 0.74
N THR A 44 -18.15 3.73 2.06
CA THR A 44 -17.48 4.81 2.79
C THR A 44 -16.51 4.23 3.81
N SER A 45 -15.31 4.81 3.94
CA SER A 45 -14.31 4.40 4.94
C SER A 45 -13.96 2.91 4.91
N SER A 46 -13.89 2.32 3.72
CA SER A 46 -13.63 0.90 3.50
C SER A 46 -12.20 0.66 3.01
N ARG A 47 -11.59 -0.46 3.43
CA ARG A 47 -10.32 -0.95 2.90
C ARG A 47 -10.52 -2.35 2.31
N GLN A 48 -10.25 -2.50 1.02
CA GLN A 48 -10.32 -3.76 0.29
C GLN A 48 -8.92 -4.11 -0.21
N ALA A 49 -8.42 -5.28 0.17
CA ALA A 49 -7.11 -5.76 -0.23
C ALA A 49 -7.14 -7.26 -0.51
N VAL A 50 -6.26 -7.72 -1.41
CA VAL A 50 -6.00 -9.16 -1.62
C VAL A 50 -5.11 -9.71 -0.49
N ASN A 51 -4.08 -8.94 -0.15
CA ASN A 51 -3.08 -9.28 0.84
C ASN A 51 -2.90 -8.08 1.78
N GLY A 52 -3.52 -8.12 2.95
CA GLY A 52 -3.63 -6.97 3.85
C GLY A 52 -3.12 -7.23 5.26
N SER A 53 -2.38 -6.25 5.80
CA SER A 53 -1.97 -6.15 7.19
C SER A 53 -2.37 -4.78 7.70
N VAL A 54 -3.25 -4.74 8.71
CA VAL A 54 -3.79 -3.49 9.26
C VAL A 54 -3.70 -3.55 10.78
N LEU A 55 -2.90 -2.67 11.36
CA LEU A 55 -2.92 -2.36 12.78
C LEU A 55 -3.72 -1.07 12.99
N SER A 56 -4.72 -1.15 13.86
CA SER A 56 -5.61 -0.01 14.10
C SER A 56 -4.84 1.13 14.76
N ARG A 57 -5.12 2.36 14.34
CA ARG A 57 -4.50 3.58 14.88
C ARG A 57 -4.82 3.85 16.36
N GLN A 58 -5.72 3.07 16.98
CA GLN A 58 -6.43 3.46 18.20
C GLN A 58 -5.97 2.76 19.48
N VAL A 59 -4.92 1.96 19.45
CA VAL A 59 -4.28 1.52 20.70
C VAL A 59 -3.14 2.49 20.97
N VAL A 60 -3.49 3.61 21.62
CA VAL A 60 -2.49 4.33 22.42
C VAL A 60 -2.17 3.38 23.55
N ASP A 61 -1.09 2.62 23.41
CA ASP A 61 -0.57 1.82 24.51
C ASP A 61 -0.34 2.74 25.72
N VAL A 62 -0.43 2.19 26.93
CA VAL A 62 -0.38 2.87 28.24
C VAL A 62 0.90 3.73 28.42
N ILE A 63 1.85 3.62 27.49
CA ILE A 63 3.15 4.28 27.44
C ILE A 63 3.31 5.30 26.30
N GLY A 64 2.27 5.59 25.50
CA GLY A 64 2.28 6.70 24.53
C GLY A 64 3.10 6.45 23.25
N GLN A 65 3.56 5.21 23.02
CA GLN A 65 4.11 4.78 21.74
C GLN A 65 3.05 3.95 21.01
N GLY A 66 2.67 4.34 19.80
CA GLY A 66 1.70 3.58 19.01
C GLY A 66 2.28 2.24 18.53
N ASP A 67 1.41 1.25 18.31
CA ASP A 67 1.79 -0.06 17.75
C ASP A 67 2.55 0.08 16.42
N SER A 68 3.55 -0.76 16.20
CA SER A 68 4.36 -0.75 14.98
C SER A 68 4.30 -2.08 14.24
N LEU A 69 4.31 -2.00 12.91
CA LEU A 69 4.65 -3.12 12.05
C LEU A 69 6.18 -3.13 11.90
N SER A 70 6.85 -4.00 12.65
CA SER A 70 8.32 -4.02 12.72
C SER A 70 8.95 -4.63 11.47
N SER A 71 8.29 -5.63 10.86
CA SER A 71 8.70 -6.19 9.57
C SER A 71 7.49 -6.76 8.83
N VAL A 72 7.25 -6.29 7.61
CA VAL A 72 6.13 -6.75 6.78
C VAL A 72 6.65 -7.15 5.41
N THR A 73 6.42 -8.40 5.03
CA THR A 73 6.68 -8.91 3.68
C THR A 73 5.37 -9.40 3.09
N GLN A 74 4.90 -8.73 2.04
CA GLN A 74 3.68 -9.07 1.31
C GLN A 74 4.01 -9.39 -0.14
N LYS A 75 3.68 -10.60 -0.59
CA LYS A 75 3.89 -11.03 -1.97
C LYS A 75 2.59 -11.51 -2.59
N ALA A 76 2.24 -10.98 -3.76
CA ALA A 76 1.12 -11.42 -4.57
C ALA A 76 1.62 -11.82 -5.97
N THR A 77 1.45 -13.10 -6.32
CA THR A 77 1.86 -13.65 -7.62
C THR A 77 0.63 -14.06 -8.42
N PHE A 78 0.55 -13.59 -9.67
CA PHE A 78 -0.62 -13.75 -10.51
C PHE A 78 -0.45 -14.78 -11.65
N ALA A 79 0.65 -15.51 -11.80
CA ALA A 79 0.75 -16.64 -12.76
C ALA A 79 0.22 -16.34 -14.19
N ALA A 80 0.59 -15.20 -14.76
CA ALA A 80 0.11 -14.63 -16.02
C ALA A 80 -1.41 -14.29 -16.08
N THR A 81 -2.06 -14.08 -14.93
CA THR A 81 -3.47 -13.66 -14.82
C THR A 81 -3.68 -12.22 -15.29
N SER A 82 -4.85 -11.94 -15.88
CA SER A 82 -5.35 -10.57 -16.03
C SER A 82 -5.99 -10.07 -14.74
N VAL A 83 -5.44 -9.01 -14.16
CA VAL A 83 -5.89 -8.37 -12.92
C VAL A 83 -6.73 -7.14 -13.25
N THR A 84 -7.93 -7.03 -12.68
CA THR A 84 -8.78 -5.84 -12.81
C THR A 84 -9.22 -5.34 -11.44
N LEU A 85 -8.91 -4.08 -11.14
CA LEU A 85 -9.41 -3.37 -9.98
C LEU A 85 -10.39 -2.29 -10.44
N THR A 86 -11.61 -2.32 -9.94
CA THR A 86 -12.64 -1.33 -10.28
C THR A 86 -13.18 -0.68 -9.01
N GLN A 87 -13.12 0.65 -8.98
CA GLN A 87 -13.68 1.47 -7.92
C GLN A 87 -14.73 2.41 -8.52
N SER A 88 -15.98 2.32 -8.06
CA SER A 88 -17.09 3.07 -8.66
C SER A 88 -18.11 3.64 -7.67
N GLY A 89 -19.00 4.50 -8.17
CA GLY A 89 -20.15 5.03 -7.42
C GLY A 89 -19.78 6.13 -6.42
N SER A 90 -20.63 6.34 -5.40
CA SER A 90 -20.47 7.39 -4.37
C SER A 90 -19.43 7.05 -3.30
N THR A 91 -18.41 6.30 -3.69
CA THR A 91 -17.38 5.76 -2.81
C THR A 91 -16.51 6.89 -2.25
N ASN A 92 -16.27 6.93 -0.93
CA ASN A 92 -15.59 8.05 -0.25
C ASN A 92 -14.62 7.56 0.84
N SER A 93 -13.41 8.14 0.87
CA SER A 93 -12.35 7.78 1.84
C SER A 93 -12.03 6.28 1.89
N THR A 94 -11.97 5.63 0.73
CA THR A 94 -11.75 4.18 0.65
C THR A 94 -10.43 3.80 -0.01
N VAL A 95 -9.96 2.60 0.29
CA VAL A 95 -8.74 2.01 -0.27
C VAL A 95 -9.10 0.72 -0.99
N GLN A 96 -8.60 0.57 -2.22
CA GLN A 96 -8.64 -0.67 -2.99
C GLN A 96 -7.22 -0.99 -3.49
N THR A 97 -6.64 -2.11 -3.06
CA THR A 97 -5.26 -2.46 -3.44
C THR A 97 -5.02 -3.97 -3.54
N VAL A 98 -3.91 -4.40 -4.13
CA VAL A 98 -3.50 -5.82 -4.03
C VAL A 98 -2.83 -6.04 -2.68
N ASN A 99 -1.70 -5.37 -2.44
CA ASN A 99 -1.01 -5.40 -1.15
C ASN A 99 -1.35 -4.14 -0.34
N LEU A 100 -1.71 -4.32 0.94
CA LEU A 100 -2.03 -3.25 1.90
C LEU A 100 -1.22 -3.42 3.18
N ALA A 101 -0.41 -2.43 3.52
CA ALA A 101 0.16 -2.28 4.87
C ALA A 101 -0.37 -0.99 5.50
N SER A 102 -0.98 -1.07 6.67
CA SER A 102 -1.44 0.12 7.40
C SER A 102 -1.20 -0.01 8.89
N ALA A 103 -0.54 0.97 9.49
CA ALA A 103 -0.24 0.99 10.91
C ALA A 103 0.02 2.42 11.41
N PRO A 104 0.13 2.66 12.73
CA PRO A 104 0.72 3.89 13.23
C PRO A 104 2.14 4.13 12.67
N SER A 105 3.01 3.13 12.77
CA SER A 105 4.37 3.15 12.21
C SER A 105 4.70 1.84 11.50
N ILE A 106 5.52 1.92 10.45
CA ILE A 106 6.02 0.77 9.69
C ILE A 106 7.54 0.89 9.63
N ILE A 107 8.27 -0.10 10.14
CA ILE A 107 9.73 0.00 10.29
C ILE A 107 10.48 -0.68 9.15
N GLN A 108 9.99 -1.82 8.67
CA GLN A 108 10.51 -2.48 7.48
C GLN A 108 9.34 -3.00 6.66
N LEU A 109 9.34 -2.69 5.37
CA LEU A 109 8.27 -3.08 4.46
C LEU A 109 8.82 -3.61 3.15
N GLU A 110 8.31 -4.75 2.72
CA GLU A 110 8.46 -5.25 1.38
C GLU A 110 7.08 -5.63 0.83
N GLN A 111 6.67 -5.01 -0.28
CA GLN A 111 5.46 -5.40 -1.00
C GLN A 111 5.80 -5.69 -2.46
N THR A 112 5.43 -6.88 -2.92
CA THR A 112 5.69 -7.32 -4.30
C THR A 112 4.39 -7.78 -4.95
N VAL A 113 4.09 -7.24 -6.12
CA VAL A 113 3.07 -7.77 -7.05
C VAL A 113 3.77 -8.21 -8.32
N GLU A 114 3.63 -9.48 -8.70
CA GLU A 114 4.38 -10.02 -9.83
C GLU A 114 3.54 -10.93 -10.73
N ASP A 115 4.06 -11.12 -11.94
CA ASP A 115 3.63 -12.16 -12.88
C ASP A 115 2.17 -12.03 -13.32
N PHE A 116 1.71 -10.82 -13.63
CA PHE A 116 0.42 -10.60 -14.31
C PHE A 116 0.61 -10.37 -15.82
N SER A 117 -0.34 -10.84 -16.63
CA SER A 117 -0.36 -10.55 -18.08
C SER A 117 -0.92 -9.16 -18.39
N SER A 118 -1.81 -8.65 -17.55
CA SER A 118 -2.23 -7.25 -17.56
C SER A 118 -2.82 -6.87 -16.22
N ALA A 119 -2.56 -5.64 -15.76
CA ALA A 119 -3.24 -5.05 -14.61
C ALA A 119 -4.00 -3.80 -15.05
N LYS A 120 -5.32 -3.80 -14.91
CA LYS A 120 -6.20 -2.69 -15.25
C LYS A 120 -6.81 -2.10 -13.98
N LEU A 121 -6.53 -0.84 -13.72
CA LEU A 121 -7.10 -0.07 -12.62
C LEU A 121 -8.09 0.93 -13.21
N THR A 122 -9.34 0.88 -12.78
CA THR A 122 -10.39 1.81 -13.22
C THR A 122 -11.01 2.50 -12.03
N GLN A 123 -10.97 3.83 -12.03
CA GLN A 123 -11.52 4.67 -10.97
C GLN A 123 -12.60 5.60 -11.56
N ASN A 124 -13.86 5.26 -11.28
CA ASN A 124 -15.07 5.96 -11.73
C ASN A 124 -15.96 6.30 -10.51
N VAL A 125 -15.42 7.12 -9.62
CA VAL A 125 -16.08 7.49 -8.36
C VAL A 125 -16.58 8.91 -8.41
N THR A 126 -17.64 9.22 -7.67
CA THR A 126 -18.12 10.61 -7.47
C THR A 126 -17.77 11.17 -6.09
N GLY A 127 -17.32 10.31 -5.16
CA GLY A 127 -16.77 10.75 -3.86
C GLY A 127 -15.27 11.09 -3.93
N SER A 128 -14.69 11.47 -2.79
CA SER A 128 -13.31 11.98 -2.69
C SER A 128 -12.43 11.11 -1.77
N GLY A 129 -11.13 11.41 -1.71
CA GLY A 129 -10.20 10.78 -0.77
C GLY A 129 -9.99 9.28 -0.98
N ASN A 130 -10.33 8.74 -2.16
CA ASN A 130 -10.14 7.33 -2.46
C ASN A 130 -8.73 7.04 -2.95
N VAL A 131 -8.22 5.85 -2.66
CA VAL A 131 -6.95 5.34 -3.14
C VAL A 131 -7.18 4.01 -3.84
N GLN A 132 -6.71 3.88 -5.08
CA GLN A 132 -6.62 2.62 -5.80
C GLN A 132 -5.16 2.36 -6.17
N ALA A 133 -4.60 1.21 -5.79
CA ALA A 133 -3.20 0.89 -6.09
C ALA A 133 -2.95 -0.61 -6.34
N LEU A 134 -1.74 -0.99 -6.76
CA LEU A 134 -1.30 -2.39 -6.67
C LEU A 134 -0.61 -2.63 -5.33
N ASN A 135 0.34 -1.78 -4.97
CA ASN A 135 0.92 -1.73 -3.64
C ASN A 135 0.53 -0.42 -2.94
N TYR A 136 -0.02 -0.52 -1.73
CA TYR A 136 -0.28 0.63 -0.88
C TYR A 136 0.22 0.43 0.54
N ALA A 137 0.91 1.45 1.06
CA ALA A 137 1.33 1.54 2.45
C ALA A 137 0.88 2.87 3.05
N GLU A 138 0.35 2.82 4.27
CA GLU A 138 -0.05 4.02 5.02
C GLU A 138 0.41 3.93 6.47
N ALA A 139 1.27 4.87 6.88
CA ALA A 139 1.60 5.10 8.27
C ALA A 139 1.00 6.42 8.75
N GLY A 140 0.53 6.45 10.01
CA GLY A 140 0.16 7.70 10.67
C GLY A 140 1.35 8.47 11.24
N GLY A 141 2.54 7.85 11.28
CA GLY A 141 3.79 8.42 11.76
C GLY A 141 4.89 8.18 10.74
N ILE A 142 5.68 7.13 10.92
CA ILE A 142 6.87 6.86 10.09
C ILE A 142 6.72 5.62 9.21
N ILE A 143 7.26 5.70 7.98
CA ILE A 143 7.67 4.53 7.18
C ILE A 143 9.20 4.53 7.10
N SER A 144 9.82 3.44 7.55
CA SER A 144 11.26 3.20 7.40
C SER A 144 11.52 2.01 6.49
N ASP A 145 12.68 2.00 5.84
CA ASP A 145 13.23 0.87 5.07
C ASP A 145 12.17 0.09 4.28
N ALA A 146 11.65 0.74 3.23
CA ALA A 146 10.47 0.27 2.52
C ALA A 146 10.76 0.02 1.04
N THR A 147 10.34 -1.15 0.56
CA THR A 147 10.42 -1.56 -0.85
C THR A 147 9.02 -1.91 -1.37
N GLN A 148 8.64 -1.30 -2.48
CA GLN A 148 7.48 -1.72 -3.28
C GLN A 148 7.93 -2.08 -4.69
N ALA A 149 7.62 -3.29 -5.15
CA ALA A 149 7.97 -3.77 -6.47
C ALA A 149 6.72 -4.26 -7.21
N VAL A 150 6.62 -3.87 -8.48
CA VAL A 150 5.60 -4.37 -9.41
C VAL A 150 6.29 -4.85 -10.67
N THR A 151 6.10 -6.13 -11.01
CA THR A 151 6.61 -6.72 -12.25
C THR A 151 5.51 -7.43 -13.02
N GLY A 152 5.52 -7.31 -14.34
CA GLY A 152 4.50 -7.94 -15.17
C GLY A 152 4.62 -7.59 -16.64
N VAL A 153 3.52 -7.77 -17.36
CA VAL A 153 3.49 -7.46 -18.80
C VAL A 153 2.96 -6.07 -19.07
N SER A 154 1.76 -5.70 -18.64
CA SER A 154 1.21 -4.36 -18.94
C SER A 154 0.33 -3.82 -17.83
N VAL A 155 0.34 -2.49 -17.65
CA VAL A 155 -0.52 -1.78 -16.70
C VAL A 155 -1.36 -0.76 -17.46
N SER A 156 -2.64 -0.66 -17.13
CA SER A 156 -3.56 0.37 -17.62
C SER A 156 -4.20 1.09 -16.44
N LEU A 157 -4.03 2.40 -16.38
CA LEU A 157 -4.68 3.27 -15.39
C LEU A 157 -5.75 4.09 -16.11
N MET A 158 -6.99 3.97 -15.67
CA MET A 158 -8.12 4.69 -16.25
C MET A 158 -8.89 5.45 -15.17
N LYS A 159 -9.09 6.74 -15.41
CA LYS A 159 -9.87 7.61 -14.52
C LYS A 159 -10.98 8.31 -15.29
N SER A 160 -12.21 8.22 -14.77
CA SER A 160 -13.38 8.81 -15.44
C SER A 160 -13.40 10.34 -15.38
N ALA A 161 -14.16 10.97 -16.29
CA ALA A 161 -14.40 12.41 -16.28
C ALA A 161 -15.06 12.96 -15.01
N THR A 162 -15.85 12.12 -14.36
CA THR A 162 -16.62 12.49 -13.16
C THR A 162 -15.82 12.34 -11.87
N THR A 163 -14.59 11.83 -11.92
CA THR A 163 -13.80 11.57 -10.72
C THR A 163 -13.27 12.85 -10.09
N PRO A 164 -13.66 13.19 -8.84
CA PRO A 164 -13.18 14.40 -8.18
C PRO A 164 -11.66 14.41 -7.94
N ALA A 165 -11.11 15.61 -7.75
CA ALA A 165 -9.74 15.80 -7.27
C ALA A 165 -9.52 15.16 -5.89
N GLY A 166 -8.26 14.80 -5.58
CA GLY A 166 -7.88 14.15 -4.32
C GLY A 166 -8.13 12.64 -4.27
N ASN A 167 -8.73 12.05 -5.31
CA ASN A 167 -8.71 10.61 -5.52
C ASN A 167 -7.40 10.19 -6.20
N ILE A 168 -6.70 9.22 -5.64
CA ILE A 168 -5.41 8.73 -6.12
C ILE A 168 -5.59 7.39 -6.81
N GLN A 169 -4.95 7.24 -7.96
CA GLN A 169 -4.80 5.95 -8.63
C GLN A 169 -3.30 5.73 -8.88
N ALA A 170 -2.77 4.60 -8.43
CA ALA A 170 -1.34 4.37 -8.48
C ALA A 170 -0.93 2.94 -8.78
N VAL A 171 0.35 2.73 -9.09
CA VAL A 171 0.95 1.40 -9.09
C VAL A 171 1.52 1.10 -7.71
N ASN A 172 2.51 1.89 -7.29
CA ASN A 172 3.13 1.89 -5.97
C ASN A 172 2.83 3.22 -5.29
N TYR A 173 2.20 3.18 -4.12
CA TYR A 173 1.94 4.37 -3.33
C TYR A 173 2.26 4.15 -1.85
N MET A 174 2.98 5.10 -1.26
CA MET A 174 3.18 5.19 0.18
C MET A 174 2.72 6.54 0.68
N LYS A 175 2.15 6.55 1.88
CA LYS A 175 1.76 7.76 2.61
C LYS A 175 2.19 7.64 4.06
N ALA A 176 2.90 8.63 4.57
CA ALA A 176 3.33 8.73 5.95
C ALA A 176 3.43 10.19 6.36
N ASP A 177 3.53 10.48 7.65
CA ASP A 177 3.92 11.82 8.10
C ASP A 177 5.41 12.04 7.80
N ARG A 178 6.24 11.01 7.98
CA ARG A 178 7.69 11.04 7.74
C ARG A 178 8.21 9.74 7.15
N TYR A 179 9.32 9.82 6.41
CA TYR A 179 10.12 8.70 5.94
C TYR A 179 11.51 8.69 6.60
N SER A 180 12.08 7.49 6.76
CA SER A 180 13.51 7.33 7.07
C SER A 180 14.11 6.07 6.43
N GLY A 181 15.44 5.94 6.48
CA GLY A 181 16.12 4.79 5.88
C GLY A 181 16.05 4.80 4.35
N VAL A 182 16.09 3.62 3.74
CA VAL A 182 16.07 3.47 2.28
C VAL A 182 14.66 3.19 1.78
N ILE A 183 14.16 4.04 0.88
CA ILE A 183 12.85 3.88 0.25
C ILE A 183 13.04 3.53 -1.22
N THR A 184 12.51 2.38 -1.64
CA THR A 184 12.61 1.88 -3.02
C THR A 184 11.22 1.61 -3.60
N GLN A 185 10.93 2.14 -4.78
CA GLN A 185 9.75 1.78 -5.55
C GLN A 185 10.15 1.42 -6.98
N THR A 186 9.70 0.27 -7.47
CA THR A 186 10.05 -0.22 -8.80
C THR A 186 8.79 -0.65 -9.56
N LEU A 187 8.71 -0.21 -10.82
CA LEU A 187 7.86 -0.79 -11.84
C LEU A 187 8.76 -1.34 -12.96
N ASP A 188 8.66 -2.64 -13.25
CA ASP A 188 9.28 -3.26 -14.44
C ASP A 188 8.23 -4.00 -15.28
N LEU A 189 7.91 -3.43 -16.45
CA LEU A 189 6.97 -4.01 -17.40
C LEU A 189 7.70 -4.48 -18.65
N SER A 190 7.47 -5.74 -18.99
CA SER A 190 7.91 -6.31 -20.28
C SER A 190 7.07 -5.85 -21.47
N GLY A 191 5.97 -5.16 -21.24
CA GLY A 191 5.08 -4.56 -22.23
C GLY A 191 4.88 -3.07 -21.98
N ARG A 192 3.62 -2.63 -21.97
CA ARG A 192 3.26 -1.20 -21.97
C ARG A 192 2.66 -0.71 -20.66
N LEU A 193 2.85 0.57 -20.40
CA LEU A 193 2.04 1.36 -19.48
C LEU A 193 1.09 2.22 -20.30
N SER A 194 -0.21 2.09 -20.05
CA SER A 194 -1.25 2.90 -20.68
C SER A 194 -1.97 3.72 -19.61
N VAL A 195 -2.21 4.99 -19.93
CA VAL A 195 -2.92 5.90 -19.05
C VAL A 195 -4.01 6.60 -19.83
N GLU A 196 -5.24 6.49 -19.34
CA GLU A 196 -6.41 7.13 -19.92
C GLU A 196 -7.03 8.07 -18.88
N ASN A 197 -6.94 9.37 -19.13
CA ASN A 197 -7.54 10.37 -18.27
C ASN A 197 -8.79 10.99 -18.92
N GLY A 198 -9.97 10.60 -18.44
CA GLY A 198 -11.20 11.30 -18.76
C GLY A 198 -11.42 12.56 -17.91
N SER A 199 -10.75 12.69 -16.75
CA SER A 199 -10.94 13.79 -15.79
C SER A 199 -10.25 15.08 -16.25
N SER A 200 -11.01 16.18 -16.29
CA SER A 200 -10.49 17.54 -16.50
C SER A 200 -9.77 18.10 -15.26
N ASN A 201 -9.92 17.48 -14.09
CA ASN A 201 -9.14 17.82 -12.91
C ASN A 201 -7.72 17.24 -13.02
N ARG A 202 -6.72 17.94 -12.44
CA ARG A 202 -5.35 17.42 -12.28
C ARG A 202 -5.40 15.99 -11.75
N SER A 203 -5.04 15.04 -12.60
CA SER A 203 -5.18 13.63 -12.26
C SER A 203 -3.99 13.15 -11.45
N ASP A 204 -4.28 12.70 -10.23
CA ASP A 204 -3.34 11.99 -9.36
C ASP A 204 -3.14 10.53 -9.81
N MET A 205 -2.78 10.35 -11.09
CA MET A 205 -2.32 9.05 -11.60
C MET A 205 -0.82 8.95 -11.43
N ARG A 206 -0.37 8.01 -10.59
CA ARG A 206 1.01 7.94 -10.11
C ARG A 206 1.59 6.54 -10.29
N ILE A 207 2.84 6.41 -10.74
CA ILE A 207 3.46 5.09 -10.85
C ILE A 207 4.19 4.73 -9.56
N ASN A 208 5.23 5.47 -9.24
CA ASN A 208 5.92 5.39 -7.97
C ASN A 208 5.71 6.72 -7.26
N SER A 209 4.98 6.70 -6.14
CA SER A 209 4.78 7.90 -5.36
C SER A 209 4.96 7.61 -3.88
N ILE A 210 5.63 8.55 -3.22
CA ILE A 210 5.59 8.72 -1.78
C ILE A 210 5.01 10.09 -1.45
N ASN A 211 4.33 10.19 -0.31
CA ASN A 211 3.71 11.40 0.18
C ASN A 211 4.00 11.52 1.69
N GLY A 212 4.68 12.59 2.10
CA GLY A 212 5.12 12.85 3.47
C GLY A 212 6.53 13.44 3.55
N ASP A 213 6.98 13.81 4.75
CA ASP A 213 8.29 14.41 4.97
C ASP A 213 9.44 13.42 4.70
N THR A 214 10.30 13.75 3.74
CA THR A 214 11.46 12.93 3.37
C THR A 214 12.80 13.47 3.86
N THR A 215 12.82 14.50 4.70
CA THR A 215 14.06 15.13 5.19
C THR A 215 15.01 14.16 5.91
N ASN A 216 14.48 13.04 6.41
CA ASN A 216 15.22 12.01 7.13
C ASN A 216 15.37 10.69 6.37
N ALA A 217 14.97 10.64 5.09
CA ALA A 217 15.22 9.48 4.25
C ALA A 217 16.69 9.46 3.82
N ASP A 218 17.34 8.31 3.97
CA ASP A 218 18.74 8.14 3.57
C ASP A 218 18.85 8.15 2.04
N ASN A 219 17.93 7.45 1.37
CA ASN A 219 17.83 7.40 -0.09
C ASN A 219 16.39 7.15 -0.51
N ILE A 220 16.00 7.75 -1.64
CA ILE A 220 14.75 7.46 -2.33
C ILE A 220 15.08 7.03 -3.75
N ILE A 221 14.80 5.76 -4.06
CA ILE A 221 15.11 5.14 -5.35
C ILE A 221 13.78 4.76 -6.01
N GLN A 222 13.43 5.45 -7.10
CA GLN A 222 12.22 5.16 -7.86
C GLN A 222 12.59 4.80 -9.30
N THR A 223 12.29 3.58 -9.71
CA THR A 223 12.62 3.05 -11.03
C THR A 223 11.36 2.72 -11.81
N VAL A 224 11.28 3.20 -13.05
CA VAL A 224 10.24 2.82 -14.00
C VAL A 224 10.92 2.31 -15.27
N LYS A 225 10.69 1.04 -15.57
CA LYS A 225 11.15 0.37 -16.78
C LYS A 225 9.94 -0.15 -17.54
N ILE A 226 9.71 0.37 -18.73
CA ILE A 226 8.57 0.05 -19.59
C ILE A 226 9.05 -0.01 -21.04
N ARG A 227 8.40 -0.82 -21.88
CA ARG A 227 8.69 -0.84 -23.32
C ARG A 227 7.94 0.21 -24.11
N GLY A 228 6.79 0.65 -23.60
CA GLY A 228 5.97 1.67 -24.23
C GLY A 228 5.15 2.43 -23.20
N LEU A 229 4.95 3.71 -23.46
CA LEU A 229 4.03 4.58 -22.73
C LEU A 229 2.98 5.07 -23.71
N GLU A 230 1.72 4.82 -23.38
CA GLU A 230 0.54 5.28 -24.13
C GLU A 230 -0.25 6.19 -23.19
N VAL A 231 -0.56 7.40 -23.65
CA VAL A 231 -1.25 8.40 -22.84
C VAL A 231 -2.39 8.98 -23.67
N ASP A 232 -3.61 8.62 -23.29
CA ASP A 232 -4.84 9.01 -23.95
C ASP A 232 -5.69 9.88 -23.01
N GLY A 233 -6.40 10.86 -23.58
CA GLY A 233 -7.28 11.73 -22.81
C GLY A 233 -7.71 12.95 -23.60
N ASN A 234 -8.92 13.44 -23.29
CA ASN A 234 -9.53 14.56 -24.01
C ASN A 234 -8.89 15.91 -23.64
N GLU A 235 -8.26 16.03 -22.46
CA GLU A 235 -7.53 17.22 -22.00
C GLU A 235 -6.34 16.80 -21.12
N PHE A 236 -5.11 17.19 -21.51
CA PHE A 236 -3.83 17.03 -20.80
C PHE A 236 -3.76 15.89 -19.76
N PRO A 237 -3.82 14.61 -20.19
CA PRO A 237 -3.61 13.49 -19.28
C PRO A 237 -2.24 13.65 -18.59
N THR A 238 -2.28 13.86 -17.28
CA THR A 238 -1.07 13.99 -16.46
C THR A 238 -0.80 12.65 -15.80
N ILE A 239 0.40 12.14 -16.01
CA ILE A 239 0.94 10.97 -15.33
C ILE A 239 2.19 11.38 -14.57
N ILE A 240 2.32 10.92 -13.33
CA ILE A 240 3.53 11.15 -12.53
C ILE A 240 4.25 9.82 -12.34
N LEU A 241 5.40 9.65 -12.98
CA LEU A 241 6.13 8.39 -12.94
C LEU A 241 6.85 8.17 -11.62
N ASN A 242 7.53 9.21 -11.13
CA ASN A 242 8.29 9.20 -9.89
C ASN A 242 7.94 10.49 -9.15
N HIS A 243 7.38 10.34 -7.95
CA HIS A 243 6.90 11.45 -7.14
C HIS A 243 7.41 11.34 -5.71
N VAL A 244 7.94 12.45 -5.23
CA VAL A 244 8.22 12.70 -3.81
C VAL A 244 7.43 13.95 -3.43
N GLY A 245 6.28 13.74 -2.78
CA GLY A 245 5.43 14.81 -2.30
C GLY A 245 5.76 15.18 -0.87
N GLN A 246 5.77 16.48 -0.58
CA GLN A 246 5.83 17.04 0.77
C GLN A 246 4.43 17.48 1.22
#